data_AF-A0ABD5RB40-F1
#
_entry.id   AF-A0ABD5RB40-F1
#
_cell.length_a   1.000
_cell.length_b   1.000
_cell.length_c   1.000
_cell.angle_alpha   90.00
_cell.angle_beta   90.00
_cell.angle_gamma   90.00
#
_symmetry.space_group_name_H-M   'P 1'
#
loop_
_entity.id
_entity.type
_entity.pdbx_description
1 polymer ?
#
loop_
_entity_poly.entity_id
_entity_poly.type
_entity_poly.pdbx_seq_one_letter_code
_entity_poly.pdbx_strand_id
1 'polypeptide(L)'
;MPESESITPYLEENGPTPRSELPVRLESYHREQGVWLFRLTSGVGDTQPAGGQSVKIAYLPEHKKEDVCRCFFEANPEFVDAQTYRSASRQLSNYGREWIDACRPVIAEFFESPSASDESGFDTGETETCSFCGEPVPKGGLPAHLQECSER
;
A
#
# COMPACT_ATOMS: atom_id res chain seq x y z
N MET A 1 -29.62 -32.86 -5.83
CA MET A 1 -28.41 -32.58 -5.05
C MET A 1 -28.10 -31.12 -5.27
N PRO A 2 -27.95 -30.29 -4.22
CA PRO A 2 -27.57 -28.90 -4.43
C PRO A 2 -26.17 -28.91 -5.06
N GLU A 3 -26.02 -28.20 -6.16
CA GLU A 3 -24.75 -27.96 -6.82
C GLU A 3 -23.87 -27.22 -5.80
N SER A 4 -22.86 -27.89 -5.27
CA SER A 4 -21.87 -27.26 -4.41
C SER A 4 -21.13 -26.25 -5.28
N GLU A 5 -21.58 -25.00 -5.27
CA GLU A 5 -20.89 -23.89 -5.94
C GLU A 5 -19.43 -23.89 -5.45
N SER A 6 -18.53 -24.26 -6.34
CA SER A 6 -17.11 -24.37 -6.02
C SER A 6 -16.45 -23.02 -6.26
N ILE A 7 -15.62 -22.59 -5.32
CA ILE A 7 -14.99 -21.26 -5.36
C ILE A 7 -14.10 -21.10 -6.59
N THR A 8 -13.39 -22.16 -7.01
CA THR A 8 -12.45 -22.07 -8.13
C THR A 8 -13.16 -21.75 -9.46
N PRO A 9 -14.16 -22.52 -9.93
CA PRO A 9 -14.92 -22.16 -11.13
C PRO A 9 -15.59 -20.78 -11.05
N TYR A 10 -16.06 -20.39 -9.86
CA TYR A 10 -16.61 -19.05 -9.66
C TYR A 10 -15.55 -17.97 -9.93
N LEU A 11 -14.34 -18.12 -9.38
CA LEU A 11 -13.23 -17.20 -9.59
C LEU A 11 -12.70 -17.24 -11.03
N GLU A 12 -12.71 -18.40 -11.69
CA GLU A 12 -12.35 -18.52 -13.11
C GLU A 12 -13.31 -17.72 -14.01
N GLU A 13 -14.61 -17.72 -13.69
CA GLU A 13 -15.64 -17.01 -14.45
C GLU A 13 -15.70 -15.51 -14.12
N ASN A 14 -15.58 -15.16 -12.83
CA ASN A 14 -15.83 -13.80 -12.32
C ASN A 14 -14.55 -13.00 -12.04
N GLY A 15 -13.38 -13.64 -12.06
CA GLY A 15 -12.10 -13.02 -11.70
C GLY A 15 -11.89 -12.87 -10.20
N PRO A 16 -10.99 -11.97 -9.75
CA PRO A 16 -10.79 -11.67 -8.35
C PRO A 16 -12.09 -11.15 -7.71
N THR A 17 -12.44 -11.63 -6.51
CA THR A 17 -13.73 -11.30 -5.88
C THR A 17 -13.56 -11.00 -4.39
N PRO A 18 -14.29 -10.00 -3.85
CA PRO A 18 -14.36 -9.78 -2.41
C PRO A 18 -14.82 -11.04 -1.65
N ARG A 19 -14.17 -11.36 -0.52
CA ARG A 19 -14.51 -12.55 0.29
C ARG A 19 -15.98 -12.59 0.70
N SER A 20 -16.61 -11.43 0.88
CA SER A 20 -18.03 -11.28 1.24
C SER A 20 -18.99 -11.66 0.10
N GLU A 21 -18.52 -11.66 -1.15
CA GLU A 21 -19.32 -11.90 -2.36
C GLU A 21 -19.13 -13.31 -2.91
N LEU A 22 -18.28 -14.13 -2.28
CA LEU A 22 -18.10 -15.52 -2.69
C LEU A 22 -19.37 -16.34 -2.41
N PRO A 23 -19.72 -17.29 -3.30
CA PRO A 23 -20.92 -18.11 -3.15
C PRO A 23 -20.87 -19.02 -1.92
N VAL A 24 -19.66 -19.35 -1.45
CA VAL A 24 -19.44 -20.18 -0.27
C VAL A 24 -18.34 -19.61 0.63
N ARG A 25 -18.40 -19.97 1.91
CA ARG A 25 -17.40 -19.55 2.90
C ARG A 25 -16.05 -20.19 2.60
N LEU A 26 -15.01 -19.34 2.50
CA LEU A 26 -13.63 -19.79 2.39
C LEU A 26 -13.15 -20.49 3.67
N GLU A 27 -13.03 -21.81 3.57
CA GLU A 27 -12.36 -22.73 4.50
C GLU A 27 -10.91 -23.06 4.09
N SER A 28 -10.14 -23.68 5.00
CA SER A 28 -8.71 -24.01 4.81
C SER A 28 -8.42 -24.84 3.55
N TYR A 29 -9.31 -25.77 3.19
CA TYR A 29 -9.11 -26.66 2.04
C TYR A 29 -9.14 -25.92 0.69
N HIS A 30 -9.80 -24.76 0.59
CA HIS A 30 -9.79 -23.98 -0.65
C HIS A 30 -8.41 -23.38 -0.93
N ARG A 31 -7.61 -23.13 0.12
CA ARG A 31 -6.22 -22.72 -0.03
C ARG A 31 -5.37 -23.84 -0.63
N GLU A 32 -5.66 -25.09 -0.27
CA GLU A 32 -5.03 -26.28 -0.87
C GLU A 32 -5.44 -26.45 -2.34
N GLN A 33 -6.61 -25.95 -2.72
CA GLN A 33 -7.11 -25.87 -4.10
C GLN A 33 -6.58 -24.65 -4.87
N GLY A 34 -5.64 -23.90 -4.29
CA GLY A 34 -4.99 -22.78 -4.97
C GLY A 34 -5.75 -21.45 -4.87
N VAL A 35 -6.77 -21.32 -4.02
CA VAL A 35 -7.42 -20.02 -3.78
C VAL A 35 -6.60 -19.19 -2.78
N TRP A 36 -6.16 -18.01 -3.20
CA TRP A 36 -5.39 -17.08 -2.40
C TRP A 36 -6.24 -15.92 -1.92
N LEU A 37 -5.78 -15.26 -0.85
CA LEU A 37 -6.42 -14.07 -0.29
C LEU A 37 -5.44 -12.90 -0.28
N PHE A 38 -5.80 -11.84 -0.99
CA PHE A 38 -5.12 -10.56 -0.97
C PHE A 38 -5.74 -9.64 0.09
N ARG A 39 -4.90 -8.87 0.78
CA ARG A 39 -5.31 -7.88 1.77
C ARG A 39 -4.24 -6.81 1.93
N LEU A 40 -4.64 -5.58 2.19
CA LEU A 40 -3.75 -4.54 2.72
C LEU A 40 -4.23 -4.13 4.11
N THR A 41 -3.31 -3.67 4.97
CA THR A 41 -3.63 -3.30 6.35
C THR A 41 -3.63 -1.79 6.50
N SER A 42 -4.74 -1.23 6.94
CA SER A 42 -4.84 0.17 7.36
C SER A 42 -4.07 0.35 8.67
N GLY A 43 -2.91 1.01 8.63
CA GLY A 43 -2.13 1.28 9.86
C GLY A 43 -0.79 1.94 9.61
N VAL A 44 -0.49 2.97 10.41
CA VAL A 44 0.86 3.57 10.51
C VAL A 44 1.61 2.80 11.59
N GLY A 45 2.39 1.79 11.19
CA GLY A 45 3.23 0.98 12.08
C GLY A 45 2.67 -0.41 12.40
N ASP A 46 3.55 -1.27 12.91
CA ASP A 46 3.34 -2.70 13.20
C ASP A 46 2.34 -2.99 14.34
N THR A 47 1.74 -1.96 14.94
CA THR A 47 0.87 -2.09 16.12
C THR A 47 -0.53 -1.55 15.84
N GLN A 48 -1.41 -2.51 15.58
CA GLN A 48 -2.86 -2.44 15.40
C GLN A 48 -3.37 -1.94 14.02
N PRO A 49 -4.34 -2.66 13.41
CA PRO A 49 -5.07 -2.16 12.26
C PRO A 49 -5.93 -0.98 12.71
N ALA A 50 -5.44 0.24 12.47
CA ALA A 50 -6.20 1.45 12.68
C ALA A 50 -7.17 1.60 11.51
N GLY A 51 -8.37 1.05 11.67
CA GLY A 51 -9.49 1.23 10.74
C GLY A 51 -9.90 -0.05 10.03
N GLY A 52 -10.80 -0.81 10.67
CA GLY A 52 -11.62 -1.84 10.01
C GLY A 52 -10.86 -3.09 9.52
N GLN A 53 -11.58 -4.21 9.43
CA GLN A 53 -11.11 -5.33 8.63
C GLN A 53 -11.28 -4.93 7.16
N SER A 54 -10.18 -4.68 6.44
CA SER A 54 -10.25 -4.57 4.99
C SER A 54 -10.84 -5.86 4.41
N VAL A 55 -11.78 -5.69 3.48
CA VAL A 55 -12.37 -6.77 2.72
C VAL A 55 -11.24 -7.43 1.92
N LYS A 56 -11.03 -8.72 2.20
CA LYS A 56 -10.00 -9.52 1.53
C LYS A 56 -10.50 -9.90 0.15
N ILE A 57 -9.63 -9.87 -0.85
CA ILE A 57 -9.95 -10.32 -2.21
C ILE A 57 -9.48 -11.75 -2.40
N ALA A 58 -10.39 -12.63 -2.77
CA ALA A 58 -10.07 -13.99 -3.20
C ALA A 58 -9.66 -13.99 -4.68
N TYR A 59 -8.60 -14.72 -5.00
CA TYR A 59 -8.08 -14.79 -6.36
C TYR A 59 -7.35 -16.12 -6.61
N LEU A 60 -7.21 -16.48 -7.89
CA LEU A 60 -6.40 -17.60 -8.36
C LEU A 60 -5.00 -17.10 -8.77
N PRO A 61 -3.95 -17.92 -8.70
CA PRO A 61 -2.57 -17.51 -9.03
C PRO A 61 -2.41 -16.95 -10.45
N GLU A 62 -3.30 -17.37 -11.34
CA GLU A 62 -3.35 -17.01 -12.76
C GLU A 62 -3.98 -15.63 -12.99
N HIS A 63 -4.71 -15.09 -12.01
CA HIS A 63 -5.29 -13.76 -12.10
C HIS A 63 -4.18 -12.70 -12.14
N LYS A 64 -4.40 -11.66 -12.94
CA LYS A 64 -3.46 -10.54 -12.99
C LYS A 64 -3.48 -9.81 -11.66
N LYS A 65 -2.29 -9.55 -11.12
CA LYS A 65 -2.10 -8.81 -9.87
C LYS A 65 -2.76 -7.42 -9.93
N GLU A 66 -2.77 -6.81 -11.12
CA GLU A 66 -3.47 -5.56 -11.42
C GLU A 66 -4.98 -5.67 -11.09
N ASP A 67 -5.65 -6.69 -11.61
CA ASP A 67 -7.09 -6.90 -11.41
C ASP A 67 -7.42 -7.19 -9.94
N VAL A 68 -6.56 -7.96 -9.25
CA VAL A 68 -6.70 -8.22 -7.81
C VAL A 68 -6.58 -6.93 -7.00
N CYS A 69 -5.64 -6.06 -7.37
CA CYS A 69 -5.44 -4.79 -6.69
C CYS A 69 -6.55 -3.78 -6.96
N ARG A 70 -7.05 -3.71 -8.20
CA ARG A 70 -8.18 -2.86 -8.57
C ARG A 70 -9.42 -3.28 -7.80
N CYS A 71 -9.76 -4.57 -7.82
CA CYS A 71 -10.85 -5.13 -7.04
C CYS A 71 -10.71 -4.83 -5.53
N PHE A 72 -9.48 -4.87 -4.99
CA PHE A 72 -9.25 -4.50 -3.59
C PHE A 72 -9.58 -3.03 -3.30
N PHE A 73 -9.10 -2.09 -4.10
CA PHE A 73 -9.38 -0.67 -3.85
C PHE A 73 -10.85 -0.31 -4.07
N GLU A 74 -11.51 -0.90 -5.07
CA GLU A 74 -12.95 -0.73 -5.30
C GLU A 74 -13.79 -1.26 -4.13
N ALA A 75 -13.42 -2.41 -3.59
CA ALA A 75 -14.13 -3.02 -2.45
C ALA A 75 -13.80 -2.36 -1.10
N ASN A 76 -12.79 -1.49 -1.04
CA ASN A 76 -12.32 -0.86 0.20
C ASN A 76 -12.15 0.67 0.04
N PRO A 77 -13.21 1.44 -0.24
CA PRO A 77 -13.11 2.90 -0.36
C PRO A 77 -12.58 3.55 0.93
N GLU A 78 -12.97 3.05 2.10
CA GLU A 78 -12.47 3.53 3.39
C GLU A 78 -10.95 3.33 3.56
N PHE A 79 -10.37 2.31 2.91
CA PHE A 79 -8.92 2.14 2.87
C PHE A 79 -8.25 3.22 2.01
N VAL A 80 -8.85 3.52 0.85
CA VAL A 80 -8.35 4.56 -0.06
C VAL A 80 -8.39 5.92 0.62
N ASP A 81 -9.50 6.26 1.26
CA ASP A 81 -9.68 7.53 1.97
C ASP A 81 -8.71 7.70 3.15
N ALA A 82 -8.30 6.60 3.79
CA ALA A 82 -7.44 6.61 4.97
C ALA A 82 -5.94 6.47 4.67
N GLN A 83 -5.54 6.22 3.42
CA GLN A 83 -4.16 5.92 3.06
C GLN A 83 -3.60 6.91 2.02
N THR A 84 -2.27 6.98 1.95
CA THR A 84 -1.56 7.76 0.94
C THR A 84 -1.02 6.85 -0.15
N TYR A 85 -0.78 7.41 -1.35
CA TYR A 85 -0.07 6.75 -2.45
C TYR A 85 1.20 6.03 -1.96
N ARG A 86 2.00 6.72 -1.13
CA ARG A 86 3.27 6.20 -0.60
C ARG A 86 3.05 5.03 0.35
N SER A 87 2.04 5.11 1.22
CA SER A 87 1.71 4.03 2.15
C SER A 87 1.22 2.79 1.40
N ALA A 88 0.28 2.94 0.46
CA ALA A 88 -0.22 1.84 -0.37
C ALA A 88 0.92 1.19 -1.18
N SER A 89 1.76 1.99 -1.82
CA SER A 89 2.95 1.52 -2.56
C SER A 89 3.93 0.75 -1.68
N ARG A 90 4.17 1.22 -0.46
CA ARG A 90 5.05 0.53 0.50
C ARG A 90 4.47 -0.81 0.90
N GLN A 91 3.17 -0.89 1.18
CA GLN A 91 2.53 -2.15 1.55
C GLN A 91 2.57 -3.17 0.41
N LEU A 92 2.31 -2.75 -0.83
CA LEU A 92 2.43 -3.61 -2.00
C LEU A 92 3.87 -4.07 -2.26
N SER A 93 4.87 -3.24 -1.93
CA SER A 93 6.28 -3.64 -2.03
C SER A 93 6.62 -4.80 -1.10
N ASN A 94 5.92 -4.96 0.04
CA ASN A 94 6.12 -6.10 0.95
C ASN A 94 5.63 -7.43 0.35
N TYR A 95 4.75 -7.39 -0.65
CA TYR A 95 4.32 -8.58 -1.41
C TYR A 95 5.32 -8.99 -2.50
N GLY A 96 6.33 -8.15 -2.75
CA GLY A 96 7.37 -8.38 -3.75
C GLY A 96 7.26 -7.47 -4.97
N ARG A 97 8.33 -7.43 -5.75
CA ARG A 97 8.49 -6.51 -6.89
C ARG A 97 7.39 -6.68 -7.95
N GLU A 98 7.00 -7.92 -8.22
CA GLU A 98 5.94 -8.22 -9.19
C GLU A 98 4.59 -7.61 -8.81
N TRP A 99 4.29 -7.48 -7.52
CA TRP A 99 3.05 -6.87 -7.05
C TRP A 99 3.08 -5.36 -7.22
N ILE A 100 4.13 -4.69 -6.73
CA ILE A 100 4.21 -3.23 -6.86
C ILE A 100 4.30 -2.79 -8.32
N ASP A 101 5.07 -3.49 -9.17
CA ASP A 101 5.20 -3.13 -10.58
C ASP A 101 3.86 -3.27 -11.33
N ALA A 102 3.08 -4.32 -11.03
CA ALA A 102 1.76 -4.52 -11.64
C ALA A 102 0.68 -3.58 -11.08
N CYS A 103 0.75 -3.22 -9.80
CA CYS A 103 -0.29 -2.43 -9.14
C CYS A 103 -0.05 -0.92 -9.23
N ARG A 104 1.16 -0.47 -9.56
CA ARG A 104 1.49 0.96 -9.70
C ARG A 104 0.50 1.77 -10.56
N PRO A 105 0.07 1.33 -11.77
CA PRO A 105 -0.93 2.07 -12.53
C PRO A 105 -2.26 2.17 -11.77
N VAL A 106 -2.69 1.09 -11.11
CA VAL A 106 -3.92 1.07 -10.30
C VAL A 106 -3.81 2.04 -9.12
N ILE A 107 -2.69 2.06 -8.38
CA ILE A 107 -2.53 3.01 -7.27
C ILE A 107 -2.70 4.46 -7.76
N ALA A 108 -2.19 4.79 -8.96
CA ALA A 108 -2.34 6.12 -9.53
C ALA A 108 -3.78 6.46 -9.96
N GLU A 109 -4.65 5.46 -10.16
CA GLU A 109 -6.09 5.65 -10.41
C GLU A 109 -6.84 6.02 -9.12
N PHE A 110 -6.45 5.46 -7.97
CA PHE A 110 -7.18 5.59 -6.69
C PHE A 110 -6.58 6.60 -5.72
N PHE A 111 -5.30 6.94 -5.84
CA PHE A 111 -4.62 7.86 -4.94
C PHE A 111 -4.04 9.03 -5.72
N GLU A 112 -4.17 10.23 -5.16
CA GLU A 112 -3.41 11.38 -5.65
C GLU A 112 -1.92 11.08 -5.51
N SER A 113 -1.22 11.04 -6.65
CA SER A 113 0.23 10.90 -6.64
C SER A 113 0.83 12.09 -5.90
N PRO A 114 1.85 11.89 -5.05
CA PRO A 114 2.55 13.01 -4.45
C PRO A 114 3.03 13.92 -5.59
N SER A 115 2.82 15.22 -5.44
CA SER A 115 3.41 16.17 -6.39
C SER A 115 4.92 15.93 -6.38
N ALA A 116 5.65 16.19 -7.48
CA ALA A 116 7.11 16.05 -7.47
C ALA A 116 7.79 16.88 -6.33
N SER A 117 7.08 17.87 -5.79
CA SER A 117 7.45 18.66 -4.61
C SER A 117 7.40 17.88 -3.28
N ASP A 118 6.64 16.78 -3.17
CA ASP A 118 6.50 15.95 -1.97
C ASP A 118 7.56 14.83 -1.88
N GLU A 119 8.35 14.61 -2.94
CA GLU A 119 9.46 13.65 -2.93
C GLU A 119 10.68 14.14 -2.13
N SER A 120 10.71 15.43 -1.80
CA SER A 120 11.73 16.02 -0.92
C SER A 120 11.36 15.82 0.54
N GLY A 121 11.48 14.59 1.01
CA GLY A 121 11.43 14.25 2.43
C GLY A 121 12.63 14.78 3.23
N PHE A 122 13.08 16.01 2.99
CA PHE A 122 14.06 16.76 3.82
C PHE A 122 14.12 18.28 3.52
N ASP A 123 13.08 18.90 2.97
CA ASP A 123 13.02 20.37 2.87
C ASP A 123 11.71 20.88 3.49
N THR A 124 11.69 20.98 4.81
CA THR A 124 10.60 21.69 5.51
C THR A 124 10.74 23.21 5.41
N GLY A 125 11.70 23.73 4.64
CA GLY A 125 12.13 25.13 4.70
C GLY A 125 12.64 25.55 6.10
N GLU A 126 12.73 24.61 7.04
CA GLU A 126 13.19 24.87 8.39
C GLU A 126 14.70 25.01 8.37
N THR A 127 15.17 26.17 8.81
CA THR A 127 16.58 26.45 9.03
C THR A 127 16.88 26.39 10.53
N GLU A 128 18.06 25.92 10.88
CA GLU A 128 18.65 26.02 12.22
C GLU A 128 19.82 27.01 12.15
N THR A 129 19.94 27.89 13.14
CA THR A 129 20.97 28.92 13.16
C THR A 129 22.28 28.36 13.74
N CYS A 130 23.39 28.54 13.02
CA CYS A 130 24.71 28.19 13.53
C CYS A 130 25.07 29.03 14.76
N SER A 131 25.39 28.38 15.88
CA SER A 131 25.74 29.06 17.13
C SER A 131 27.07 29.83 17.11
N PHE A 132 27.88 29.66 16.06
CA PHE A 132 29.19 30.32 15.91
C PHE A 132 29.10 31.57 15.02
N CYS A 133 28.66 31.42 13.77
CA CYS A 133 28.57 32.53 12.82
C CYS A 133 27.19 33.19 12.72
N GLY A 134 26.15 32.58 13.32
CA GLY A 134 24.78 33.08 13.25
C GLY A 134 24.10 32.86 11.89
N GLU A 135 24.73 32.15 10.94
CA GLU A 135 24.10 31.88 9.64
C GLU A 135 22.96 30.85 9.77
N PRO A 136 21.83 31.07 9.06
CA PRO A 136 20.78 30.07 8.95
C PRO A 136 21.24 28.94 8.03
N VAL A 137 21.26 27.72 8.56
CA VAL A 137 21.66 26.51 7.85
C VAL A 137 20.45 25.60 7.69
N PRO A 138 20.30 24.87 6.57
CA PRO A 138 19.22 23.88 6.42
C PRO A 138 19.26 22.84 7.54
N LYS A 139 18.07 22.44 8.02
CA LYS A 139 17.94 21.42 9.08
C LYS A 139 18.65 20.12 8.72
N GLY A 140 19.56 19.66 9.59
CA GLY A 140 20.45 18.53 9.34
C GLY A 140 21.76 18.85 8.60
N GLY A 141 21.93 20.09 8.10
CA GLY A 141 23.13 20.58 7.44
C GLY A 141 24.20 21.16 8.39
N LEU A 142 23.86 21.36 9.68
CA LEU A 142 24.79 21.91 10.67
C LEU A 142 26.11 21.12 10.80
N PRO A 143 26.12 19.77 10.81
CA PRO A 143 27.36 19.01 10.93
C PRO A 143 28.36 19.28 9.80
N ALA A 144 27.88 19.47 8.57
CA ALA A 144 28.71 19.81 7.42
C ALA A 144 29.19 21.26 7.50
N HIS A 145 28.28 22.20 7.79
CA HIS A 145 28.62 23.61 7.97
C HIS A 145 29.67 23.82 9.07
N LEU A 146 29.58 23.10 10.20
CA LEU A 146 30.56 23.18 11.29
C LEU A 146 31.97 22.70 10.93
N GLN A 147 32.15 21.94 9.83
CA GLN A 147 33.50 21.60 9.35
C GLN A 147 34.16 22.77 8.61
N GLU A 148 33.37 23.66 8.04
CA GLU A 148 33.82 24.76 7.17
C GLU A 148 33.57 26.15 7.79
N CYS A 149 32.89 26.20 8.93
CA CYS A 149 32.58 27.43 9.65
C CYS A 149 33.87 28.10 10.13
N SER A 150 34.17 29.27 9.55
CA SER A 150 35.41 30.01 9.84
C SER A 150 35.44 30.62 11.25
N GLU A 151 34.28 30.71 11.90
CA GLU A 151 34.09 31.29 13.23
C GLU A 151 34.01 30.22 14.35
N ARG A 152 34.30 28.95 14.03
CA ARG A 152 34.33 27.82 14.98
C ARG A 152 35.65 27.74 15.75
#